data_AF-A0A258DU59-F1
#
_entry.id   AF-A0A258DU59-F1
#
_cell.length_a   1.000
_cell.length_b   1.000
_cell.length_c   1.000
_cell.angle_alpha   90.00
_cell.angle_beta   90.00
_cell.angle_gamma   90.00
#
_symmetry.space_group_name_H-M   'P 1'
#
loop_
_entity.id
_entity.type
_entity.pdbx_description
1 polymer ?
#
loop_
_entity_poly.entity_id
_entity_poly.type
_entity_poly.pdbx_seq_one_letter_code
_entity_poly.pdbx_strand_id
1 'polypeptide(L)'
;MNLLKISWKYLFNKPLSTGLNVLILALGLAMITVLLLIQDQFEKKMNQDATGIDLVVGAKGSPLQLILSSVYHLDFPTGNIKMEEAQRLSRNRLVKQIVPLALGDNYQGYRLVGSNHDYLELYGAEFAQGEAWEKPFQVTLGAEVARKLQLQLGDQFASSHGISVGSHDHDAFLFEVTGILKPKGNVIDRLILTSIESVWFSHDEEEGESEEESEPHIHEEGEDHNHDHARDKSQIPVAKSGFPVTDQEREVTTLLLQFRNPMAAIQLPRMINSGTSMQAASPSFEMNRLFELLGVGVSLLKGIAFVLIAISGLGIFIALYNS
;
A
#
# COMPACT_ATOMS: atom_id res chain seq x y z
N MET A 1 -29.55 -58.65 -6.16
CA MET A 1 -28.15 -58.20 -6.41
C MET A 1 -27.99 -56.80 -5.85
N ASN A 2 -26.99 -56.56 -5.01
CA ASN A 2 -26.81 -55.25 -4.38
C ASN A 2 -25.96 -54.36 -5.30
N LEU A 3 -26.58 -53.37 -5.96
CA LEU A 3 -25.94 -52.47 -6.93
C LEU A 3 -24.68 -51.81 -6.36
N LEU A 4 -24.75 -51.34 -5.11
CA LEU A 4 -23.60 -50.75 -4.39
C LEU A 4 -22.40 -51.71 -4.31
N LYS A 5 -22.67 -53.01 -4.11
CA LYS A 5 -21.63 -54.04 -3.97
C LYS A 5 -20.96 -54.35 -5.32
N ILE A 6 -21.70 -54.22 -6.43
CA ILE A 6 -21.19 -54.37 -7.80
C ILE A 6 -20.36 -53.14 -8.17
N SER A 7 -20.86 -51.93 -7.93
CA SER A 7 -20.12 -50.67 -8.16
C SER A 7 -18.81 -50.62 -7.37
N TRP A 8 -18.82 -51.05 -6.10
CA TRP A 8 -17.62 -51.10 -5.27
C TRP A 8 -16.59 -52.09 -5.81
N LYS A 9 -16.98 -53.32 -6.17
CA LYS A 9 -16.07 -54.30 -6.78
C LYS A 9 -15.49 -53.81 -8.12
N TYR A 10 -16.25 -53.03 -8.88
CA TYR A 10 -15.79 -52.51 -10.16
C TYR A 10 -14.65 -51.49 -10.04
N LEU A 11 -14.73 -50.59 -9.06
CA LEU A 11 -13.67 -49.60 -8.79
C LEU A 11 -12.30 -50.28 -8.58
N PHE A 12 -12.28 -51.49 -8.03
CA PHE A 12 -11.06 -52.29 -7.83
C PHE A 12 -10.68 -53.15 -9.05
N ASN A 13 -11.58 -53.36 -10.03
CA ASN A 13 -11.33 -54.22 -11.20
C ASN A 13 -10.62 -53.49 -12.36
N LYS A 14 -10.77 -52.16 -12.46
CA LYS A 14 -10.05 -51.33 -13.44
C LYS A 14 -9.27 -50.18 -12.76
N PRO A 15 -8.26 -50.52 -11.92
CA PRO A 15 -7.64 -49.57 -10.99
C PRO A 15 -6.99 -48.36 -11.68
N LEU A 16 -6.39 -48.53 -12.86
CA LEU A 16 -5.75 -47.43 -13.59
C LEU A 16 -6.77 -46.40 -14.10
N SER A 17 -7.84 -46.86 -14.76
CA SER A 17 -8.88 -45.97 -15.31
C SER A 17 -9.67 -45.30 -14.19
N THR A 18 -10.03 -46.06 -13.15
CA THR A 18 -10.66 -45.51 -11.95
C THR A 18 -9.75 -44.48 -11.25
N GLY A 19 -8.47 -44.81 -11.06
CA GLY A 19 -7.50 -43.91 -10.43
C GLY A 19 -7.30 -42.62 -11.22
N LEU A 20 -7.18 -42.70 -12.55
CA LEU A 20 -7.03 -41.53 -13.41
C LEU A 20 -8.28 -40.63 -13.36
N ASN A 21 -9.47 -41.19 -13.43
CA ASN A 21 -10.71 -40.42 -13.34
C ASN A 21 -10.90 -39.76 -11.97
N VAL A 22 -10.58 -40.47 -10.88
CA VAL A 22 -10.59 -39.90 -9.53
C VAL A 22 -9.57 -38.78 -9.40
N LEU A 23 -8.38 -38.94 -9.98
CA LEU A 23 -7.35 -37.90 -9.99
C LEU A 23 -7.80 -36.65 -10.74
N ILE A 24 -8.37 -36.77 -11.95
CA ILE A 24 -8.85 -35.60 -12.71
C ILE A 24 -9.99 -34.91 -11.97
N LEU A 25 -10.93 -35.68 -11.40
CA LEU A 25 -12.00 -35.12 -10.56
C LEU A 25 -11.44 -34.36 -9.35
N ALA A 26 -10.46 -34.95 -8.65
CA ALA A 26 -9.80 -34.33 -7.50
C ALA A 26 -9.06 -33.05 -7.90
N LEU A 27 -8.35 -33.04 -9.03
CA LEU A 27 -7.66 -31.86 -9.56
C LEU A 27 -8.66 -30.76 -9.94
N GLY A 28 -9.76 -31.10 -10.60
CA GLY A 28 -10.81 -30.14 -10.95
C GLY A 28 -11.43 -29.48 -9.72
N LEU A 29 -11.77 -30.28 -8.70
CA LEU A 29 -12.29 -29.77 -7.43
C LEU A 29 -11.24 -28.91 -6.69
N ALA A 30 -10.01 -29.41 -6.57
CA ALA A 30 -8.93 -28.69 -5.92
C ALA A 30 -8.66 -27.33 -6.58
N MET A 31 -8.68 -27.26 -7.91
CA MET A 31 -8.50 -26.01 -8.65
C MET A 31 -9.61 -24.99 -8.31
N ILE A 32 -10.88 -25.40 -8.26
CA ILE A 32 -11.99 -24.51 -7.87
C ILE A 32 -11.79 -24.03 -6.43
N THR A 33 -11.47 -24.94 -5.51
CA THR A 33 -11.26 -24.60 -4.11
C THR A 33 -10.12 -23.61 -3.93
N VAL A 34 -8.96 -23.85 -4.57
CA VAL A 34 -7.81 -22.93 -4.53
C VAL A 34 -8.17 -21.56 -5.09
N LEU A 35 -8.88 -21.49 -6.22
CA LEU A 35 -9.32 -20.22 -6.80
C LEU A 35 -10.23 -19.43 -5.85
N LEU A 36 -11.19 -20.11 -5.21
CA LEU A 36 -12.09 -19.48 -4.25
C LEU A 36 -11.34 -18.98 -3.01
N LEU A 37 -10.38 -19.77 -2.50
CA LEU A 37 -9.57 -19.39 -1.35
C LEU A 37 -8.67 -18.19 -1.66
N ILE A 38 -8.03 -18.14 -2.83
CA ILE A 38 -7.21 -17.00 -3.25
C ILE A 38 -8.07 -15.74 -3.34
N GLN A 39 -9.24 -15.83 -3.97
CA GLN A 39 -10.16 -14.69 -4.10
C GLN A 39 -10.58 -14.15 -2.71
N ASP A 40 -11.04 -15.04 -1.82
CA ASP A 40 -11.48 -14.67 -0.46
C ASP A 40 -10.34 -14.10 0.39
N GLN A 41 -9.15 -14.70 0.34
CA GLN A 41 -7.99 -14.20 1.07
C GLN A 41 -7.55 -12.82 0.56
N PHE A 42 -7.57 -12.61 -0.75
CA PHE A 42 -7.19 -11.35 -1.35
C PHE A 42 -8.18 -10.24 -1.00
N GLU A 43 -9.49 -10.50 -1.10
CA GLU A 43 -10.55 -9.57 -0.72
C GLU A 43 -10.47 -9.20 0.77
N LYS A 44 -10.31 -10.19 1.66
CA LYS A 44 -10.13 -9.95 3.11
C LYS A 44 -8.91 -9.10 3.40
N LYS A 45 -7.77 -9.39 2.78
CA LYS A 45 -6.53 -8.62 2.98
C LYS A 45 -6.69 -7.17 2.54
N MET A 46 -7.30 -6.94 1.38
CA MET A 46 -7.55 -5.59 0.88
C MET A 46 -8.52 -4.82 1.79
N ASN A 47 -9.60 -5.45 2.23
CA ASN A 47 -10.55 -4.83 3.18
C ASN A 47 -9.90 -4.50 4.54
N GLN A 48 -9.00 -5.37 5.03
CA GLN A 48 -8.26 -5.14 6.28
C GLN A 48 -7.29 -3.95 6.16
N ASP A 49 -6.60 -3.83 5.02
CA ASP A 49 -5.66 -2.74 4.74
C ASP A 49 -6.39 -1.38 4.56
N ALA A 50 -7.62 -1.36 4.04
CA ALA A 50 -8.44 -0.14 3.89
C ALA A 50 -9.29 0.22 5.13
N THR A 51 -9.26 -0.57 6.19
CA THR A 51 -10.12 -0.36 7.36
C THR A 51 -9.82 0.98 8.03
N GLY A 52 -10.86 1.78 8.26
CA GLY A 52 -10.73 3.10 8.87
C GLY A 52 -10.38 4.23 7.89
N ILE A 53 -10.34 3.94 6.58
CA ILE A 53 -10.10 4.93 5.51
C ILE A 53 -11.37 5.01 4.66
N ASP A 54 -12.12 6.09 4.80
CA ASP A 54 -13.37 6.27 4.05
C ASP A 54 -13.12 6.92 2.68
N LEU A 55 -12.11 7.79 2.61
CA LEU A 55 -11.74 8.54 1.41
C LEU A 55 -10.22 8.75 1.36
N VAL A 56 -9.68 8.69 0.16
CA VAL A 56 -8.30 9.07 -0.14
C VAL A 56 -8.33 10.30 -1.04
N VAL A 57 -7.48 11.28 -0.75
CA VAL A 57 -7.35 12.51 -1.53
C VAL A 57 -5.89 12.68 -1.95
N GLY A 58 -5.64 13.04 -3.20
CA GLY A 58 -4.28 13.28 -3.71
C GLY A 58 -4.30 14.05 -5.02
N ALA A 59 -3.18 14.06 -5.73
CA ALA A 59 -3.09 14.74 -7.03
C ALA A 59 -4.01 14.12 -8.08
N LYS A 60 -4.47 14.92 -9.05
CA LYS A 60 -5.30 14.44 -10.15
C LYS A 60 -4.61 13.36 -10.98
N GLY A 61 -5.35 12.30 -11.27
CA GLY A 61 -4.85 11.12 -11.97
C GLY A 61 -5.88 10.00 -11.94
N SER A 62 -5.40 8.75 -11.96
CA SER A 62 -6.26 7.58 -11.84
C SER A 62 -6.73 7.38 -10.39
N PRO A 63 -8.05 7.32 -10.12
CA PRO A 63 -8.58 7.01 -8.78
C PRO A 63 -8.05 5.68 -8.24
N LEU A 64 -7.95 4.65 -9.09
CA LEU A 64 -7.42 3.35 -8.70
C LEU A 64 -5.94 3.44 -8.33
N GLN A 65 -5.13 4.17 -9.11
CA GLN A 65 -3.71 4.38 -8.80
C GLN A 65 -3.53 5.12 -7.47
N LEU A 66 -4.37 6.13 -7.20
CA LEU A 66 -4.39 6.84 -5.93
C LEU A 66 -4.65 5.88 -4.75
N ILE A 67 -5.62 4.96 -4.89
CA ILE A 67 -5.89 3.95 -3.86
C ILE A 67 -4.73 2.95 -3.72
N LEU A 68 -4.21 2.42 -4.83
CA LEU A 68 -3.13 1.43 -4.84
C LEU A 68 -1.84 1.97 -4.25
N SER A 69 -1.48 3.22 -4.54
CA SER A 69 -0.28 3.87 -3.99
C SER A 69 -0.45 4.25 -2.52
N SER A 70 -1.61 4.76 -2.10
CA SER A 70 -1.79 5.38 -0.78
C SER A 70 -2.20 4.41 0.33
N VAL A 71 -3.08 3.45 0.00
CA VAL A 71 -3.62 2.48 0.97
C VAL A 71 -2.80 1.21 0.95
N TYR A 72 -2.53 0.68 -0.25
CA TYR A 72 -1.91 -0.62 -0.43
C TYR A 72 -0.40 -0.57 -0.67
N HIS A 73 0.14 0.62 -0.99
CA HIS A 73 1.55 0.86 -1.29
C HIS A 73 2.09 0.00 -2.43
N LEU A 74 1.25 -0.27 -3.44
CA LEU A 74 1.54 -1.15 -4.59
C LEU A 74 1.80 -0.40 -5.91
N ASP A 75 1.70 0.92 -5.91
CA ASP A 75 1.87 1.74 -7.12
C ASP A 75 2.59 3.06 -6.79
N PHE A 76 2.97 3.81 -7.82
CA PHE A 76 3.51 5.15 -7.70
C PHE A 76 2.41 6.17 -7.39
N PRO A 77 2.69 7.19 -6.57
CA PRO A 77 1.74 8.26 -6.32
C PRO A 77 1.39 9.01 -7.61
N THR A 78 0.19 9.59 -7.67
CA THR A 78 -0.27 10.37 -8.83
C THR A 78 0.36 11.76 -8.92
N GLY A 79 1.14 12.15 -7.91
CA GLY A 79 1.75 13.47 -7.74
C GLY A 79 1.47 14.02 -6.34
N ASN A 80 1.93 15.23 -6.10
CA ASN A 80 1.75 15.94 -4.84
C ASN A 80 0.62 16.97 -4.90
N ILE A 81 0.14 17.36 -3.73
CA ILE A 81 -0.84 18.43 -3.53
C ILE A 81 -0.29 19.47 -2.56
N LYS A 82 -0.63 20.74 -2.78
CA LYS A 82 -0.24 21.83 -1.89
C LYS A 82 -0.77 21.57 -0.47
N MET A 83 0.12 21.67 0.53
CA MET A 83 -0.26 21.43 1.93
C MET A 83 -1.33 22.42 2.40
N GLU A 84 -1.34 23.66 1.88
CA GLU A 84 -2.38 24.64 2.20
C GLU A 84 -3.78 24.15 1.81
N GLU A 85 -3.94 23.57 0.61
CA GLU A 85 -5.21 23.00 0.16
C GLU A 85 -5.64 21.82 1.04
N ALA A 86 -4.69 20.98 1.42
CA ALA A 86 -4.91 19.86 2.34
C ALA A 86 -5.36 20.32 3.74
N GLN A 87 -4.71 21.36 4.29
CA GLN A 87 -5.07 21.98 5.56
C GLN A 87 -6.43 22.70 5.51
N ARG A 88 -6.83 23.23 4.35
CA ARG A 88 -8.18 23.78 4.18
C ARG A 88 -9.23 22.66 4.21
N LEU A 89 -8.94 21.51 3.60
CA LEU A 89 -9.82 20.35 3.62
C LEU A 89 -9.99 19.77 5.02
N SER A 90 -8.92 19.70 5.82
CA SER A 90 -8.97 19.16 7.19
C SER A 90 -9.93 19.93 8.12
N ARG A 91 -10.10 21.23 7.87
CA ARG A 91 -11.02 22.12 8.61
C ARG A 91 -12.49 21.96 8.20
N ASN A 92 -12.79 21.14 7.18
CA ASN A 92 -14.16 20.93 6.73
C ASN A 92 -15.00 20.17 7.77
N ARG A 93 -16.22 20.65 8.04
CA ARG A 93 -17.16 20.03 9.00
C ARG A 93 -17.53 18.57 8.70
N LEU A 94 -17.33 18.10 7.46
CA LEU A 94 -17.60 16.73 7.05
C LEU A 94 -16.43 15.77 7.34
N VAL A 95 -15.25 16.30 7.67
CA VAL A 95 -14.02 15.54 7.92
C VAL A 95 -13.87 15.28 9.41
N LYS A 96 -13.83 14.00 9.82
CA LYS A 96 -13.61 13.59 11.21
C LYS A 96 -12.14 13.64 11.59
N GLN A 97 -11.31 13.03 10.75
CA GLN A 97 -9.87 12.89 10.91
C GLN A 97 -9.23 12.87 9.54
N ILE A 98 -7.99 13.37 9.47
CA ILE A 98 -7.17 13.34 8.27
C ILE A 98 -5.77 12.90 8.66
N VAL A 99 -5.17 12.02 7.87
CA VAL A 99 -3.80 11.54 8.06
C VAL A 99 -3.01 11.89 6.80
N PRO A 100 -2.09 12.87 6.86
CA PRO A 100 -1.27 13.23 5.72
C PRO A 100 -0.16 12.21 5.48
N LEU A 101 0.15 11.96 4.21
CA LEU A 101 1.24 11.10 3.78
C LEU A 101 2.13 11.82 2.77
N ALA A 102 3.43 11.64 2.92
CA ALA A 102 4.46 11.96 1.93
C ALA A 102 5.11 10.65 1.48
N LEU A 103 5.10 10.39 0.17
CA LEU A 103 5.61 9.16 -0.45
C LEU A 103 6.65 9.53 -1.49
N GLY A 104 7.74 8.77 -1.56
CA GLY A 104 8.77 8.99 -2.61
C GLY A 104 9.87 7.95 -2.54
N ASP A 105 10.31 7.62 -1.34
CA ASP A 105 11.52 6.84 -1.14
C ASP A 105 11.25 5.36 -0.83
N ASN A 106 12.32 4.57 -0.96
CA ASN A 106 12.35 3.17 -0.56
C ASN A 106 13.71 2.79 0.05
N TYR A 107 13.72 1.70 0.79
CA TYR A 107 14.95 1.02 1.21
C TYR A 107 14.82 -0.48 0.93
N GLN A 108 15.71 -1.00 0.06
CA GLN A 108 15.75 -2.43 -0.31
C GLN A 108 14.38 -2.97 -0.80
N GLY A 109 13.62 -2.14 -1.52
CA GLY A 109 12.28 -2.49 -2.03
C GLY A 109 11.13 -2.35 -1.02
N TYR A 110 11.40 -1.90 0.20
CA TYR A 110 10.37 -1.51 1.17
C TYR A 110 10.13 -0.01 1.12
N ARG A 111 8.87 0.40 1.03
CA ARG A 111 8.51 1.81 0.91
C ARG A 111 8.75 2.55 2.23
N LEU A 112 9.36 3.72 2.12
CA LEU A 112 9.44 4.70 3.19
C LEU A 112 8.25 5.66 3.08
N VAL A 113 7.50 5.79 4.17
CA VAL A 113 6.25 6.55 4.25
C VAL A 113 6.40 7.62 5.32
N GLY A 114 6.44 8.88 4.88
CA GLY A 114 6.37 10.03 5.77
C GLY A 114 4.94 10.26 6.23
N SER A 115 4.70 10.27 7.53
CA SER A 115 3.40 10.59 8.13
C SER A 115 3.59 11.13 9.55
N ASN A 116 2.53 11.07 10.34
CA ASN A 116 2.51 11.41 11.76
C ASN A 116 2.04 10.20 12.58
N HIS A 117 1.88 10.35 13.90
CA HIS A 117 1.46 9.25 14.77
C HIS A 117 -0.02 8.88 14.58
N ASP A 118 -0.85 9.75 13.97
CA ASP A 118 -2.24 9.41 13.60
C ASP A 118 -2.29 8.20 12.64
N TYR A 119 -1.24 7.98 11.84
CA TYR A 119 -1.13 6.80 10.97
C TYR A 119 -0.93 5.49 11.77
N LEU A 120 -0.12 5.54 12.83
CA LEU A 120 0.05 4.42 13.75
C LEU A 120 -1.28 4.11 14.46
N GLU A 121 -1.98 5.16 14.92
CA GLU A 121 -3.29 5.04 15.56
C GLU A 121 -4.36 4.49 14.63
N LEU A 122 -4.40 4.94 13.37
CA LEU A 122 -5.32 4.45 12.34
C LEU A 122 -5.28 2.92 12.21
N TYR A 123 -4.07 2.35 12.29
CA TYR A 123 -3.87 0.90 12.21
C TYR A 123 -3.83 0.19 13.57
N GLY A 124 -3.94 0.92 14.68
CA GLY A 124 -3.83 0.36 16.03
C GLY A 124 -2.47 -0.32 16.25
N ALA A 125 -1.39 0.32 15.80
CA ALA A 125 -0.04 -0.23 15.87
C ALA A 125 0.44 -0.34 17.32
N GLU A 126 1.10 -1.46 17.64
CA GLU A 126 1.76 -1.67 18.93
C GLU A 126 3.26 -1.89 18.71
N PHE A 127 4.08 -1.41 19.64
CA PHE A 127 5.53 -1.59 19.57
C PHE A 127 5.96 -2.94 20.15
N ALA A 128 6.80 -3.65 19.41
CA ALA A 128 7.54 -4.80 19.90
C ALA A 128 8.81 -4.34 20.63
N GLN A 129 9.49 -3.33 20.09
CA GLN A 129 10.71 -2.73 20.64
C GLN A 129 10.74 -1.24 20.31
N GLY A 130 11.33 -0.43 21.19
CA GLY A 130 11.53 1.00 20.96
C GLY A 130 10.22 1.80 20.93
N GLU A 131 10.26 2.95 20.28
CA GLU A 131 9.17 3.94 20.25
C GLU A 131 9.03 4.56 18.85
N ALA A 132 7.98 5.35 18.65
CA ALA A 132 7.78 6.09 17.41
C ALA A 132 8.90 7.11 17.17
N TRP A 133 9.02 7.61 15.95
CA TRP A 133 9.93 8.71 15.64
C TRP A 133 9.53 9.99 16.41
N GLU A 134 10.53 10.69 16.93
CA GLU A 134 10.41 11.96 17.66
C GLU A 134 11.07 13.12 16.90
N LYS A 135 12.02 12.80 16.02
CA LYS A 135 12.80 13.73 15.21
C LYS A 135 12.85 13.29 13.74
N PRO A 136 13.18 14.20 12.81
CA PRO A 136 13.44 13.83 11.44
C PRO A 136 14.55 12.78 11.34
N PHE A 137 14.46 11.94 10.31
CA PHE A 137 15.34 10.81 10.02
C PHE A 137 15.31 9.69 11.06
N GLN A 138 14.35 9.69 11.98
CA GLN A 138 14.04 8.51 12.78
C GLN A 138 12.96 7.67 12.10
N VAL A 139 13.08 6.35 12.17
CA VAL A 139 12.13 5.43 11.54
C VAL A 139 11.58 4.39 12.50
N THR A 140 10.32 4.04 12.27
CA THR A 140 9.65 2.89 12.87
C THR A 140 9.43 1.83 11.78
N LEU A 141 10.00 0.65 12.00
CA LEU A 141 9.91 -0.46 11.06
C LEU A 141 8.66 -1.31 11.30
N GLY A 142 7.99 -1.68 10.22
CA GLY A 142 7.04 -2.77 10.20
C GLY A 142 7.70 -4.11 10.57
N ALA A 143 6.92 -5.01 11.18
CA ALA A 143 7.43 -6.29 11.68
C ALA A 143 8.05 -7.19 10.60
N GLU A 144 7.53 -7.13 9.36
CA GLU A 144 8.08 -7.89 8.25
C GLU A 144 9.38 -7.26 7.74
N VAL A 145 9.46 -5.93 7.67
CA VAL A 145 10.67 -5.21 7.26
C VAL A 145 11.83 -5.54 8.19
N ALA A 146 11.65 -5.36 9.50
CA ALA A 146 12.69 -5.64 10.49
C ALA A 146 13.19 -7.09 10.40
N ARG A 147 12.28 -8.06 10.26
CA ARG A 147 12.64 -9.48 10.15
C ARG A 147 13.35 -9.83 8.85
N LYS A 148 12.92 -9.26 7.72
CA LYS A 148 13.43 -9.60 6.38
C LYS A 148 14.77 -8.94 6.10
N LEU A 149 14.93 -7.68 6.48
CA LEU A 149 16.17 -6.92 6.35
C LEU A 149 17.13 -7.12 7.52
N GLN A 150 16.68 -7.82 8.58
CA GLN A 150 17.46 -8.10 9.80
C GLN A 150 17.91 -6.82 10.55
N LEU A 151 17.18 -5.73 10.39
CA LEU A 151 17.43 -4.46 11.06
C LEU A 151 17.00 -4.51 12.54
N GLN A 152 17.77 -3.83 13.38
CA GLN A 152 17.59 -3.70 14.82
C GLN A 152 17.49 -2.23 15.23
N LEU A 153 17.11 -1.99 16.49
CA LEU A 153 17.13 -0.63 17.04
C LEU A 153 18.54 -0.04 17.00
N GLY A 154 18.65 1.22 16.57
CA GLY A 154 19.91 1.94 16.42
C GLY A 154 20.64 1.71 15.09
N ASP A 155 20.17 0.76 14.26
CA ASP A 155 20.73 0.61 12.91
C ASP A 155 20.43 1.85 12.06
N GLN A 156 21.35 2.16 11.16
CA GLN A 156 21.25 3.31 10.26
C GLN A 156 21.33 2.88 8.79
N PHE A 157 20.56 3.55 7.94
CA PHE A 157 20.60 3.32 6.49
C PHE A 157 20.23 4.58 5.69
N ALA A 158 20.73 4.67 4.46
CA ALA A 158 20.30 5.68 3.50
C ALA A 158 19.08 5.17 2.71
N SER A 159 18.09 6.04 2.45
CA SER A 159 17.01 5.72 1.52
C SER A 159 17.47 5.91 0.08
N SER A 160 16.73 5.30 -0.86
CA SER A 160 16.90 5.52 -2.30
C SER A 160 15.62 6.10 -2.88
N HIS A 161 15.77 7.01 -3.84
CA HIS A 161 14.64 7.68 -4.49
C HIS A 161 13.86 6.70 -5.41
N GLY A 162 12.53 6.74 -5.34
CA GLY A 162 11.63 5.95 -6.19
C GLY A 162 11.33 4.55 -5.66
N ILE A 163 10.73 3.68 -6.48
CA ILE A 163 10.46 2.25 -6.16
C ILE A 163 11.53 1.34 -6.81
N SER A 164 12.34 1.87 -7.72
CA SER A 164 13.40 1.13 -8.42
C SER A 164 14.70 1.14 -7.62
N VAL A 165 15.22 -0.06 -7.35
CA VAL A 165 16.54 -0.26 -6.75
C VAL A 165 17.61 0.31 -7.69
N GLY A 166 18.36 1.34 -7.27
CA GLY A 166 19.59 1.77 -7.94
C GLY A 166 19.70 3.24 -8.38
N SER A 167 19.00 4.19 -7.75
CA SER A 167 19.37 5.62 -7.92
C SER A 167 20.67 5.91 -7.16
N HIS A 168 21.54 6.77 -7.69
CA HIS A 168 22.90 6.99 -7.20
C HIS A 168 22.90 7.73 -5.85
N ASP A 169 23.68 7.21 -4.89
CA ASP A 169 23.89 7.75 -3.56
C ASP A 169 24.86 8.95 -3.59
N HIS A 170 24.35 10.17 -3.41
CA HIS A 170 25.15 11.29 -2.92
C HIS A 170 24.36 12.00 -1.80
N ASP A 171 25.04 12.24 -0.68
CA ASP A 171 24.63 13.02 0.50
C ASP A 171 23.25 12.72 1.13
N ALA A 172 22.79 11.47 1.06
CA ALA A 172 21.57 11.05 1.71
C ALA A 172 21.68 11.06 3.25
N PHE A 173 20.75 11.76 3.92
CA PHE A 173 20.56 11.64 5.36
C PHE A 173 20.38 10.18 5.78
N LEU A 174 21.12 9.78 6.82
CA LEU A 174 20.98 8.46 7.41
C LEU A 174 19.73 8.39 8.29
N PHE A 175 18.86 7.45 7.99
CA PHE A 175 17.70 7.10 8.80
C PHE A 175 18.11 6.16 9.94
N GLU A 176 17.77 6.51 11.17
CA GLU A 176 18.01 5.70 12.38
C GLU A 176 16.74 4.94 12.80
N VAL A 177 16.88 3.65 13.06
CA VAL A 177 15.78 2.79 13.54
C VAL A 177 15.52 3.04 15.04
N THR A 178 14.39 3.67 15.36
CA THR A 178 14.00 3.95 16.77
C THR A 178 12.87 3.06 17.29
N GLY A 179 12.16 2.38 16.39
CA GLY A 179 11.02 1.54 16.75
C GLY A 179 10.82 0.36 15.82
N ILE A 180 10.31 -0.74 16.37
CA ILE A 180 9.88 -1.92 15.61
C ILE A 180 8.49 -2.32 16.08
N LEU A 181 7.55 -2.42 15.14
CA LEU A 181 6.16 -2.77 15.43
C LEU A 181 5.97 -4.28 15.68
N LYS A 182 4.95 -4.63 16.45
CA LYS A 182 4.41 -5.99 16.53
C LYS A 182 3.71 -6.34 15.21
N PRO A 183 3.75 -7.63 14.78
CA PRO A 183 3.08 -8.05 13.55
C PRO A 183 1.56 -7.89 13.67
N LYS A 184 0.95 -7.20 12.70
CA LYS A 184 -0.50 -6.92 12.64
C LYS A 184 -1.20 -7.66 11.50
N GLY A 185 -0.45 -8.13 10.51
CA GLY A 185 -0.97 -8.83 9.33
C GLY A 185 -1.61 -7.91 8.29
N ASN A 186 -1.32 -6.61 8.33
CA ASN A 186 -1.81 -5.63 7.36
C ASN A 186 -0.64 -4.85 6.74
N VAL A 187 -0.93 -3.81 5.97
CA VAL A 187 0.06 -3.04 5.22
C VAL A 187 1.18 -2.48 6.09
N ILE A 188 0.94 -2.15 7.37
CA ILE A 188 1.97 -1.54 8.22
C ILE A 188 3.19 -2.46 8.45
N ASP A 189 3.00 -3.78 8.39
CA ASP A 189 4.08 -4.75 8.62
C ASP A 189 5.19 -4.64 7.56
N ARG A 190 4.86 -4.12 6.36
CA ARG A 190 5.77 -4.03 5.20
C ARG A 190 6.21 -2.59 4.87
N LEU A 191 6.05 -1.66 5.81
CA LEU A 191 6.41 -0.26 5.62
C LEU A 191 7.55 0.16 6.55
N ILE A 192 8.29 1.17 6.12
CA ILE A 192 9.20 1.96 6.94
C ILE A 192 8.50 3.29 7.18
N LEU A 193 8.18 3.61 8.44
CA LEU A 193 7.43 4.81 8.79
C LEU A 193 8.36 5.88 9.34
N THR A 194 8.19 7.12 8.93
CA THR A 194 8.95 8.27 9.42
C THR A 194 8.08 9.52 9.44
N SER A 195 8.66 10.65 9.85
CA SER A 195 8.00 11.95 9.80
C SER A 195 7.86 12.47 8.37
N ILE A 196 6.82 13.25 8.09
CA ILE A 196 6.67 13.95 6.80
C ILE A 196 7.86 14.87 6.55
N GLU A 197 8.34 15.51 7.61
CA GLU A 197 9.49 16.40 7.61
C GLU A 197 10.76 15.70 7.10
N SER A 198 10.95 14.41 7.40
CA SER A 198 12.10 13.65 6.87
C SER A 198 12.05 13.53 5.35
N VAL A 199 10.86 13.27 4.78
CA VAL A 199 10.69 13.18 3.33
C VAL A 199 10.96 14.54 2.67
N TRP A 200 10.46 15.62 3.26
CA TRP A 200 10.73 16.98 2.76
C TRP A 200 12.20 17.35 2.83
N PHE A 201 12.86 17.08 3.94
CA PHE A 201 14.27 17.46 4.11
C PHE A 201 15.20 16.63 3.23
N SER A 202 14.85 15.38 2.94
CA SER A 202 15.54 14.57 1.94
C SER A 202 15.41 15.14 0.52
N HIS A 203 14.27 15.75 0.17
CA HIS A 203 14.03 16.28 -1.19
C HIS A 203 14.49 17.74 -1.36
N ASP A 204 14.56 18.54 -0.29
CA ASP A 204 15.07 19.91 -0.33
C ASP A 204 16.55 20.00 -0.75
N GLU A 205 17.36 19.00 -0.39
CA GLU A 205 18.79 19.00 -0.70
C GLU A 205 19.03 18.62 -2.16
N GLU A 206 18.19 17.77 -2.74
CA GLU A 206 18.25 17.45 -4.18
C GLU A 206 17.87 18.66 -5.05
N GLU A 207 16.87 19.47 -4.65
CA GLU A 207 16.50 20.68 -5.41
C GLU A 207 17.63 21.72 -5.41
N GLY A 208 18.34 21.88 -4.29
CA GLY A 208 19.48 22.80 -4.17
C GLY A 208 20.69 22.43 -5.05
N GLU A 209 20.89 21.15 -5.34
CA GLU A 209 21.96 20.67 -6.22
C GLU A 209 21.56 20.70 -7.72
N SER A 210 20.26 20.67 -8.02
CA SER A 210 19.76 20.68 -9.40
C SER A 210 19.82 22.05 -10.10
N GLU A 211 20.00 23.15 -9.36
CA GLU A 211 20.13 24.49 -9.91
C GLU A 211 21.58 24.86 -10.34
N GLU A 212 22.60 24.06 -10.01
CA GLU A 212 24.01 24.37 -10.34
C GLU A 212 24.49 23.88 -11.72
N GLU A 213 23.72 23.07 -12.47
CA GLU A 213 24.18 22.49 -13.75
C GLU A 213 23.65 23.17 -15.03
N SER A 214 23.13 24.39 -14.96
CA SER A 214 22.80 25.14 -16.17
C SER A 214 23.00 26.64 -16.03
N GLU A 215 24.23 27.11 -16.22
CA GLU A 215 24.62 28.32 -16.98
C GLU A 215 26.14 28.57 -16.82
N PRO A 216 26.90 28.88 -17.90
CA PRO A 216 28.30 29.30 -17.75
C PRO A 216 28.36 30.78 -17.37
N HIS A 217 28.39 31.09 -16.08
CA HIS A 217 28.54 32.47 -15.61
C HIS A 217 30.00 32.87 -15.34
N ILE A 218 30.35 34.00 -15.93
CA ILE A 218 31.58 34.77 -15.74
C ILE A 218 31.51 35.43 -14.36
N HIS A 219 32.59 35.31 -13.58
CA HIS A 219 32.71 35.91 -12.25
C HIS A 219 32.59 37.44 -12.28
N GLU A 220 31.65 38.00 -11.51
CA GLU A 220 31.80 39.30 -10.88
C GLU A 220 31.55 39.16 -9.37
N GLU A 221 32.49 39.70 -8.59
CA GLU A 221 32.49 39.68 -7.13
C GLU A 221 31.43 40.65 -6.56
N GLY A 222 30.67 40.17 -5.58
CA GLY A 222 30.00 41.03 -4.60
C GLY A 222 28.53 40.70 -4.37
N GLU A 223 28.24 39.98 -3.29
CA GLU A 223 27.38 40.42 -2.18
C GLU A 223 27.22 39.27 -1.18
N ASP A 224 27.59 39.53 0.08
CA ASP A 224 27.40 38.65 1.24
C ASP A 224 25.90 38.39 1.44
N HIS A 225 25.40 37.27 0.92
CA HIS A 225 24.11 36.74 1.34
C HIS A 225 24.29 35.94 2.64
N ASN A 226 23.71 36.52 3.68
CA ASN A 226 23.60 36.02 5.04
C ASN A 226 22.99 34.59 5.09
N HIS A 227 23.83 33.55 5.04
CA HIS A 227 23.44 32.15 5.27
C HIS A 227 23.19 31.89 6.75
N ASP A 228 22.02 32.29 7.25
CA ASP A 228 21.67 32.15 8.67
C ASP A 228 20.44 31.26 8.88
N HIS A 229 20.35 30.10 8.19
CA HIS A 229 19.28 29.11 8.40
C HIS A 229 19.73 27.64 8.29
N ALA A 230 20.98 27.30 8.60
CA ALA A 230 21.35 25.91 8.89
C ALA A 230 21.00 25.57 10.36
N ARG A 231 19.73 25.73 10.75
CA ARG A 231 19.24 25.01 11.93
C ARG A 231 19.32 23.54 11.55
N ASP A 232 20.10 22.77 12.29
CA ASP A 232 20.22 21.32 12.15
C ASP A 232 18.82 20.70 11.93
N LYS A 233 18.48 20.41 10.67
CA LYS A 233 17.13 19.98 10.26
C LYS A 233 16.72 18.72 11.03
N SER A 234 17.70 17.95 11.50
CA SER A 234 17.53 16.76 12.35
C SER A 234 17.02 17.03 13.77
N GLN A 235 16.98 18.29 14.23
CA GLN A 235 16.54 18.65 15.59
C GLN A 235 15.20 19.38 15.66
N ILE A 236 14.56 19.59 14.52
CA ILE A 236 13.23 20.22 14.46
C ILE A 236 12.19 19.24 15.04
N PRO A 237 11.26 19.69 15.91
CA PRO A 237 10.19 18.83 16.39
C PRO A 237 9.28 18.39 15.24
N VAL A 238 8.98 17.10 15.18
CA VAL A 238 8.05 16.53 14.17
C VAL A 238 6.60 16.66 14.60
N ALA A 239 5.69 16.79 13.64
CA ALA A 239 4.26 16.71 13.91
C ALA A 239 3.85 15.29 14.28
N LYS A 240 3.40 15.13 15.53
CA LYS A 240 2.80 13.87 16.02
C LYS A 240 1.35 13.69 15.55
N SER A 241 0.63 14.78 15.29
CA SER A 241 -0.75 14.75 14.81
C SER A 241 -1.04 15.92 13.87
N GLY A 242 -1.93 15.71 12.91
CA GLY A 242 -2.25 16.69 11.88
C GLY A 242 -1.08 17.00 10.94
N PHE A 243 -0.97 18.26 10.50
CA PHE A 243 0.06 18.70 9.56
C PHE A 243 1.24 19.33 10.30
N PRO A 244 2.48 19.16 9.79
CA PRO A 244 3.63 19.96 10.23
C PRO A 244 3.37 21.45 10.18
N VAL A 245 3.90 22.17 11.16
CA VAL A 245 3.89 23.64 11.19
C VAL A 245 5.17 24.12 10.52
N THR A 246 5.03 24.87 9.45
CA THR A 246 6.14 25.40 8.66
C THR A 246 5.73 26.72 8.02
N ASP A 247 6.69 27.60 7.82
CA ASP A 247 6.58 28.89 7.14
C ASP A 247 6.86 28.78 5.63
N GLN A 248 7.39 27.65 5.17
CA GLN A 248 7.67 27.37 3.77
C GLN A 248 6.46 26.76 3.07
N GLU A 249 6.34 27.00 1.76
CA GLU A 249 5.39 26.26 0.94
C GLU A 249 5.82 24.79 0.88
N ARG A 250 4.93 23.90 1.34
CA ARG A 250 5.16 22.46 1.36
C ARG A 250 4.05 21.72 0.65
N GLU A 251 4.36 20.51 0.22
CA GLU A 251 3.42 19.62 -0.43
C GLU A 251 3.28 18.30 0.34
N VAL A 252 2.15 17.64 0.16
CA VAL A 252 1.94 16.26 0.64
C VAL A 252 1.47 15.42 -0.52
N THR A 253 1.75 14.13 -0.49
CA THR A 253 1.39 13.25 -1.60
C THR A 253 -0.09 12.88 -1.56
N THR A 254 -0.59 12.53 -0.37
CA THR A 254 -1.98 12.09 -0.21
C THR A 254 -2.50 12.28 1.22
N LEU A 255 -3.81 12.24 1.37
CA LEU A 255 -4.55 12.36 2.62
C LEU A 255 -5.47 11.15 2.77
N LEU A 256 -5.35 10.44 3.88
CA LEU A 256 -6.33 9.44 4.29
C LEU A 256 -7.36 10.11 5.19
N LEU A 257 -8.64 9.91 4.91
CA LEU A 257 -9.71 10.70 5.52
C LEU A 257 -10.82 9.80 6.08
N GLN A 258 -11.27 10.14 7.29
CA GLN A 258 -12.48 9.59 7.90
C GLN A 258 -13.63 10.59 7.83
N PHE A 259 -14.81 10.08 7.53
CA PHE A 259 -16.04 10.86 7.51
C PHE A 259 -16.58 11.13 8.90
N ARG A 260 -17.05 12.36 9.13
CA ARG A 260 -17.76 12.72 10.37
C ARG A 260 -19.21 12.22 10.36
N ASN A 261 -19.82 12.09 9.18
CA ASN A 261 -21.19 11.64 9.02
C ASN A 261 -21.43 11.02 7.63
N PRO A 262 -22.52 10.26 7.41
CA PRO A 262 -22.80 9.61 6.13
C PRO A 262 -22.96 10.57 4.94
N MET A 263 -23.35 11.83 5.17
CA MET A 263 -23.45 12.83 4.10
C MET A 263 -22.09 13.16 3.49
N ALA A 264 -21.01 13.02 4.25
CA ALA A 264 -19.64 13.23 3.79
C ALA A 264 -19.28 12.32 2.61
N ALA A 265 -19.76 11.07 2.59
CA ALA A 265 -19.53 10.11 1.51
C ALA A 265 -20.08 10.57 0.14
N ILE A 266 -21.09 11.44 0.13
CA ILE A 266 -21.69 11.95 -1.09
C ILE A 266 -21.12 13.33 -1.45
N GLN A 267 -20.96 14.20 -0.44
CA GLN A 267 -20.58 15.60 -0.67
C GLN A 267 -19.08 15.79 -0.87
N LEU A 268 -18.23 15.17 -0.03
CA LEU A 268 -16.79 15.41 -0.08
C LEU A 268 -16.17 15.00 -1.42
N PRO A 269 -16.42 13.79 -1.97
CA PRO A 269 -15.79 13.40 -3.24
C PRO A 269 -16.17 14.35 -4.39
N ARG A 270 -17.45 14.74 -4.47
CA ARG A 270 -17.91 15.69 -5.49
C ARG A 270 -17.26 17.06 -5.33
N MET A 271 -17.29 17.61 -4.10
CA MET A 271 -16.70 18.91 -3.77
C MET A 271 -15.20 18.96 -4.13
N ILE A 272 -14.45 17.90 -3.83
CA ILE A 272 -13.03 17.82 -4.13
C ILE A 272 -12.83 17.68 -5.65
N ASN A 273 -13.45 16.68 -6.28
CA ASN A 273 -13.22 16.35 -7.69
C ASN A 273 -13.65 17.46 -8.65
N SER A 274 -14.73 18.19 -8.35
CA SER A 274 -15.20 19.27 -9.22
C SER A 274 -14.76 20.66 -8.78
N GLY A 275 -14.38 20.85 -7.51
CA GLY A 275 -14.09 22.17 -6.93
C GLY A 275 -12.61 22.45 -6.69
N THR A 276 -11.72 21.48 -6.90
CA THR A 276 -10.28 21.62 -6.62
C THR A 276 -9.40 21.03 -7.73
N SER A 277 -8.09 21.23 -7.60
CA SER A 277 -7.04 20.57 -8.39
C SER A 277 -6.78 19.13 -7.94
N MET A 278 -7.33 18.70 -6.81
CA MET A 278 -7.15 17.37 -6.22
C MET A 278 -8.15 16.33 -6.75
N GLN A 279 -7.85 15.06 -6.50
CA GLN A 279 -8.70 13.90 -6.75
C GLN A 279 -9.04 13.21 -5.44
N ALA A 280 -10.30 12.84 -5.28
CA ALA A 280 -10.85 12.05 -4.19
C ALA A 280 -11.37 10.71 -4.72
N ALA A 281 -11.00 9.63 -4.06
CA ALA A 281 -11.39 8.26 -4.39
C ALA A 281 -11.72 7.48 -3.11
N SER A 282 -12.76 6.64 -3.16
CA SER A 282 -13.11 5.78 -2.02
C SER A 282 -12.45 4.40 -2.20
N PRO A 283 -11.67 3.91 -1.23
CA PRO A 283 -11.01 2.61 -1.34
C PRO A 283 -11.99 1.47 -1.62
N SER A 284 -13.12 1.43 -0.90
CA SER A 284 -14.12 0.38 -1.05
C SER A 284 -14.74 0.38 -2.44
N PHE A 285 -15.02 1.56 -3.00
CA PHE A 285 -15.58 1.68 -4.35
C PHE A 285 -14.61 1.22 -5.43
N GLU A 286 -13.36 1.71 -5.41
CA GLU A 286 -12.37 1.36 -6.43
C GLU A 286 -11.95 -0.12 -6.34
N MET A 287 -11.88 -0.67 -5.13
CA MET A 287 -11.58 -2.10 -4.96
C MET A 287 -12.72 -3.01 -5.39
N ASN A 288 -13.97 -2.66 -5.11
CA ASN A 288 -15.11 -3.43 -5.62
C ASN A 288 -15.11 -3.44 -7.15
N ARG A 289 -14.85 -2.29 -7.77
CA ARG A 289 -14.70 -2.21 -9.23
C ARG A 289 -13.58 -3.10 -9.75
N LEU A 290 -12.42 -3.15 -9.08
CA LEU A 290 -11.33 -4.04 -9.43
C LEU A 290 -11.75 -5.52 -9.31
N PHE A 291 -12.45 -5.90 -8.24
CA PHE A 291 -12.93 -7.27 -8.04
C PHE A 291 -13.99 -7.70 -9.02
N GLU A 292 -14.88 -6.80 -9.45
CA GLU A 292 -15.83 -7.08 -10.52
C GLU A 292 -15.11 -7.42 -11.83
N LEU A 293 -14.05 -6.68 -12.17
CA LEU A 293 -13.24 -6.95 -13.35
C LEU A 293 -12.48 -8.29 -13.24
N LEU A 294 -11.87 -8.57 -12.09
CA LEU A 294 -11.17 -9.84 -11.83
C LEU A 294 -12.14 -11.03 -11.77
N GLY A 295 -13.36 -10.81 -11.31
CA GLY A 295 -14.42 -11.81 -11.21
C GLY A 295 -14.76 -12.46 -12.55
N VAL A 296 -14.60 -11.75 -13.66
CA VAL A 296 -14.77 -12.29 -15.02
C VAL A 296 -13.73 -13.38 -15.31
N GLY A 297 -12.45 -13.12 -15.02
CA GLY A 297 -11.37 -14.09 -15.23
C GLY A 297 -11.52 -15.32 -14.32
N VAL A 298 -11.88 -15.10 -13.06
CA VAL A 298 -12.16 -16.19 -12.11
C VAL A 298 -13.35 -17.03 -12.57
N SER A 299 -14.39 -16.41 -13.14
CA SER A 299 -15.58 -17.12 -13.65
C SER A 299 -15.23 -18.00 -14.84
N LEU A 300 -14.35 -17.55 -15.75
CA LEU A 300 -13.85 -18.36 -16.86
C LEU A 300 -13.09 -19.59 -16.36
N LEU A 301 -12.16 -19.41 -15.41
CA LEU A 301 -11.39 -20.51 -14.82
C LEU A 301 -12.28 -21.52 -14.09
N LYS A 302 -13.30 -21.04 -13.34
CA LYS A 302 -14.33 -21.90 -12.73
C LYS A 302 -15.09 -22.70 -13.79
N GLY A 303 -15.44 -22.08 -14.92
CA GLY A 303 -16.08 -22.76 -16.05
C GLY A 303 -15.26 -23.92 -16.59
N ILE A 304 -13.95 -23.70 -16.83
CA ILE A 304 -13.02 -24.77 -17.27
C ILE A 304 -12.98 -25.90 -16.24
N ALA A 305 -12.92 -25.56 -14.95
CA ALA A 305 -12.93 -26.55 -13.88
C ALA A 305 -14.20 -27.41 -13.88
N PHE A 306 -15.38 -26.79 -14.05
CA PHE A 306 -16.64 -27.51 -14.18
C PHE A 306 -16.66 -28.45 -15.39
N VAL A 307 -16.09 -28.04 -16.52
CA VAL A 307 -15.94 -28.89 -17.71
C VAL A 307 -15.06 -30.11 -17.40
N LEU A 308 -13.92 -29.92 -16.73
CA LEU A 308 -13.04 -31.03 -16.34
C LEU A 308 -13.73 -32.01 -15.38
N ILE A 309 -14.48 -31.49 -14.42
CA ILE A 309 -15.29 -32.30 -13.49
C ILE A 309 -16.36 -33.08 -14.27
N ALA A 310 -17.03 -32.46 -15.24
CA ALA A 310 -18.04 -33.10 -16.07
C ALA A 310 -17.44 -34.21 -16.95
N ILE A 311 -16.30 -33.96 -17.61
CA ILE A 311 -15.58 -34.96 -18.42
C ILE A 311 -15.15 -36.14 -17.54
N SER A 312 -14.64 -35.86 -16.34
CA SER A 312 -14.26 -36.90 -15.37
C SER A 312 -15.46 -37.73 -14.93
N GLY A 313 -16.57 -37.07 -14.59
CA GLY A 313 -17.82 -37.73 -14.21
C GLY A 313 -18.37 -38.61 -15.33
N LEU A 314 -18.34 -38.11 -16.57
CA LEU A 314 -18.74 -38.88 -17.76
C LEU A 314 -17.80 -40.07 -18.01
N GLY A 315 -16.49 -39.88 -17.81
CA GLY A 315 -15.49 -40.95 -17.93
C GLY A 315 -15.73 -42.06 -16.91
N ILE A 316 -16.08 -41.73 -15.66
CA ILE A 316 -16.49 -42.70 -14.64
C ILE A 316 -17.78 -43.41 -15.05
N PHE A 317 -18.77 -42.66 -15.55
CA PHE A 317 -20.05 -43.21 -15.99
C PHE A 317 -19.90 -44.18 -17.17
N ILE A 318 -19.16 -43.81 -18.22
CA ILE A 318 -18.86 -44.67 -19.38
C ILE A 318 -18.09 -45.91 -18.92
N ALA A 319 -17.11 -45.73 -18.03
CA ALA A 319 -16.41 -46.87 -17.45
C ALA A 319 -17.39 -47.81 -16.72
N LEU A 320 -18.35 -47.30 -15.95
CA LEU A 320 -19.35 -48.11 -15.25
C LEU A 320 -20.35 -48.78 -16.20
N TYR A 321 -20.79 -48.11 -17.27
CA TYR A 321 -21.77 -48.63 -18.23
C TYR A 321 -21.20 -49.73 -19.13
N ASN A 322 -19.93 -49.62 -19.53
CA ASN A 322 -19.24 -50.62 -20.34
C ASN A 322 -18.67 -51.79 -19.51
N SER A 323 -19.25 -52.06 -18.33
CA SER A 323 -18.90 -53.17 -17.44
C SER A 323 -20.10 -54.04 -17.12
#